data_AF-A0A2T5BUJ1-F1
#
_entry.id   AF-A0A2T5BUJ1-F1
#
_cell.length_a   1.000
_cell.length_b   1.000
_cell.length_c   1.000
_cell.angle_alpha   90.00
_cell.angle_beta   90.00
_cell.angle_gamma   90.00
#
_symmetry.space_group_name_H-M   'P 1'
#
loop_
_entity.id
_entity.type
_entity.pdbx_description
1 polymer ?
#
loop_
_entity_poly.entity_id
_entity_poly.type
_entity_poly.pdbx_seq_one_letter_code
_entity_poly.pdbx_strand_id
1 'polypeptide(L)'
;MRIFAGSIAVFLLLLTIGAPVHAGGVSSISEDGKSGGSTAYQVICTNGKKFRIWNDGSQWRDAVGAQGGKGRSITQQAEFLCR
;
A
#
# COMPACT_ATOMS: atom_id res chain seq x y z
N MET A 1 42.93 35.76 10.99
CA MET A 1 42.57 34.98 9.78
C MET A 1 42.77 33.51 10.12
N ARG A 2 41.70 32.70 10.06
CA ARG A 2 41.71 31.28 10.47
C ARG A 2 41.96 30.37 9.25
N ILE A 3 43.07 29.64 9.34
CA ILE A 3 43.36 28.21 9.03
C ILE A 3 42.77 27.57 7.76
N PHE A 4 43.71 26.95 7.02
CA PHE A 4 43.60 26.07 5.85
C PHE A 4 42.87 24.72 6.06
N ALA A 5 42.55 24.12 4.91
CA ALA A 5 42.64 22.69 4.57
C ALA A 5 41.41 21.80 4.71
N GLY A 6 41.21 21.01 3.64
CA GLY A 6 40.82 19.61 3.78
C GLY A 6 39.64 19.17 2.94
N SER A 7 39.87 18.85 1.66
CA SER A 7 39.00 17.96 0.91
C SER A 7 38.90 16.62 1.63
N ILE A 8 37.76 16.33 2.24
CA ILE A 8 37.44 15.00 2.77
C ILE A 8 36.43 14.38 1.81
N ALA A 9 36.96 13.62 0.85
CA ALA A 9 36.22 12.51 0.27
C ALA A 9 35.98 11.50 1.39
N VAL A 10 34.74 11.02 1.59
CA VAL A 10 34.50 9.72 2.24
C VAL A 10 33.03 9.28 2.07
N PHE A 11 32.92 8.14 1.38
CA PHE A 11 31.91 7.08 1.49
C PHE A 11 30.49 7.37 0.97
N LEU A 12 30.31 7.07 -0.33
CA LEU A 12 29.08 6.43 -0.80
C LEU A 12 28.95 5.08 -0.07
N LEU A 13 28.25 5.07 1.06
CA LEU A 13 27.69 3.85 1.60
C LEU A 13 26.51 3.49 0.66
N LEU A 14 26.76 2.61 -0.31
CA LEU A 14 25.68 1.92 -1.00
C LEU A 14 24.92 1.14 0.06
N LEU A 15 23.80 1.71 0.52
CA LEU A 15 22.75 0.95 1.15
C LEU A 15 22.27 -0.07 0.12
N THR A 16 22.86 -1.26 0.12
CA THR A 16 22.17 -2.48 -0.29
C THR A 16 21.10 -2.72 0.78
N ILE A 17 20.04 -1.91 0.72
CA ILE A 17 18.79 -2.25 1.37
C ILE A 17 18.37 -3.51 0.64
N GLY A 18 18.58 -4.66 1.29
CA GLY A 18 17.88 -5.87 0.91
C GLY A 18 16.41 -5.47 0.87
N ALA A 19 15.86 -5.33 -0.34
CA ALA A 19 14.45 -5.10 -0.52
C ALA A 19 13.78 -6.22 0.28
N PRO A 20 12.90 -5.91 1.25
CA PRO A 20 12.17 -6.95 1.94
C PRO A 20 11.54 -7.82 0.86
N VAL A 21 11.87 -9.11 0.88
CA VAL A 21 11.17 -10.14 0.13
C VAL A 21 9.74 -10.08 0.61
N HIS A 22 8.93 -9.24 -0.02
CA HIS A 22 7.56 -9.00 0.36
C HIS A 22 6.80 -10.29 0.12
N ALA A 23 6.61 -11.05 1.20
CA ALA A 23 5.50 -11.95 1.33
C ALA A 23 4.23 -11.17 0.93
N GLY A 24 3.47 -11.71 -0.03
CA GLY A 24 2.18 -11.15 -0.42
C GLY A 24 1.37 -10.85 0.84
N GLY A 25 0.91 -9.61 0.99
CA GLY A 25 0.40 -9.12 2.25
C GLY A 25 -0.12 -7.69 2.17
N VAL A 26 -0.94 -7.34 3.15
CA VAL A 26 -1.51 -6.01 3.30
C VAL A 26 -0.54 -5.16 4.11
N SER A 27 -0.10 -4.04 3.56
CA SER A 27 0.72 -3.05 4.26
C SER A 27 -0.13 -2.09 5.07
N SER A 28 -1.23 -1.57 4.50
CA SER A 28 -2.16 -0.72 5.22
C SER A 28 -3.57 -0.77 4.62
N ILE A 29 -4.55 -0.47 5.46
CA ILE A 29 -5.94 -0.24 5.09
C ILE A 29 -6.37 1.07 5.77
N SER A 30 -6.89 2.01 5.00
CA SER A 30 -7.41 3.28 5.52
C SER A 30 -8.69 3.67 4.80
N GLU A 31 -9.57 4.40 5.48
CA GLU A 31 -10.74 5.00 4.83
C GLU A 31 -10.29 6.09 3.85
N ASP A 32 -10.90 6.11 2.66
CA ASP A 32 -10.59 7.02 1.55
C ASP A 32 -11.89 7.64 0.97
N GLY A 33 -12.70 8.16 1.89
CA GLY A 33 -13.95 8.84 1.60
C GLY A 33 -15.12 7.90 1.29
N LYS A 34 -15.99 8.32 0.38
CA LYS A 34 -17.19 7.57 -0.02
C LYS A 34 -17.20 7.30 -1.53
N SER A 35 -17.79 6.17 -1.92
CA SER A 35 -18.05 5.80 -3.32
C SER A 35 -19.44 5.17 -3.41
N GLY A 36 -20.32 5.74 -4.24
CA GLY A 36 -21.69 5.22 -4.43
C GLY A 36 -22.54 5.17 -3.16
N GLY A 37 -22.27 6.04 -2.18
CA GLY A 37 -22.95 6.05 -0.87
C GLY A 37 -22.29 5.18 0.21
N SER A 38 -21.37 4.28 -0.17
CA SER A 38 -20.62 3.43 0.74
C SER A 38 -19.27 4.02 1.12
N THR A 39 -18.71 3.61 2.26
CA THR A 39 -17.33 3.94 2.63
C THR A 39 -16.37 3.26 1.66
N ALA A 40 -15.45 4.06 1.11
CA ALA A 40 -14.34 3.57 0.31
C ALA A 40 -13.10 3.41 1.20
N TYR A 41 -12.31 2.38 0.92
CA TYR A 41 -11.09 2.05 1.61
C TYR A 41 -9.94 2.01 0.61
N GLN A 42 -8.83 2.62 0.98
CA GLN A 42 -7.56 2.42 0.31
C GLN A 42 -6.84 1.25 0.96
N VAL A 43 -6.46 0.27 0.15
CA VAL A 43 -5.63 -0.87 0.52
C VAL A 43 -4.28 -0.69 -0.15
N ILE A 44 -3.21 -0.68 0.64
CA ILE A 44 -1.84 -0.68 0.14
C ILE A 44 -1.26 -2.05 0.44
N CYS A 45 -0.82 -2.76 -0.58
CA CYS A 45 -0.13 -4.03 -0.45
C CYS A 45 1.35 -3.80 -0.20
N THR A 46 2.03 -4.78 0.41
CA THR A 46 3.47 -4.66 0.69
C THR A 46 4.31 -4.53 -0.58
N ASN A 47 3.86 -5.08 -1.71
CA ASN A 47 4.49 -4.87 -3.03
C ASN A 47 4.29 -3.46 -3.62
N GLY A 48 3.64 -2.54 -2.89
CA GLY A 48 3.37 -1.17 -3.32
C GLY A 48 2.11 -0.99 -4.17
N LYS A 49 1.40 -2.06 -4.54
CA LYS A 49 0.10 -1.96 -5.24
C LYS A 49 -0.92 -1.28 -4.34
N LYS A 50 -1.73 -0.41 -4.92
CA LYS A 50 -2.77 0.33 -4.23
C LYS A 50 -4.12 0.01 -4.86
N PHE A 51 -5.08 -0.35 -4.04
CA PHE A 51 -6.46 -0.60 -4.44
C PHE A 51 -7.36 0.38 -3.70
N ARG A 52 -8.34 0.92 -4.41
CA ARG A 52 -9.42 1.69 -3.80
C ARG A 52 -10.70 0.89 -3.97
N ILE A 53 -11.23 0.38 -2.85
CA ILE A 53 -12.36 -0.54 -2.84
C ILE A 53 -13.48 -0.03 -1.97
N TRP A 54 -14.71 -0.38 -2.29
CA TRP A 54 -15.88 -0.10 -1.47
C TRP A 54 -16.84 -1.28 -1.53
N ASN A 55 -17.68 -1.41 -0.51
CA ASN A 55 -18.71 -2.45 -0.48
C ASN A 55 -20.08 -1.82 -0.77
N ASP A 56 -20.75 -2.24 -1.85
CA ASP A 56 -22.07 -1.72 -2.21
C ASP A 56 -23.23 -2.37 -1.41
N GLY A 57 -22.92 -3.23 -0.44
CA GLY A 57 -23.88 -4.04 0.32
C GLY A 57 -24.05 -5.44 -0.25
N SER A 58 -23.77 -5.66 -1.54
CA SER A 58 -23.81 -6.99 -2.16
C SER A 58 -22.43 -7.62 -2.32
N GLN A 59 -21.40 -6.82 -2.63
CA GLN A 59 -20.05 -7.30 -2.89
C GLN A 59 -19.02 -6.17 -2.78
N TRP A 60 -17.75 -6.52 -2.82
CA TRP A 60 -16.66 -5.57 -2.96
C TRP A 60 -16.52 -5.12 -4.40
N ARG A 61 -16.22 -3.83 -4.59
CA ARG A 61 -16.06 -3.19 -5.88
C ARG A 61 -14.85 -2.28 -5.86
N ASP A 62 -14.30 -2.04 -7.05
CA ASP A 62 -13.24 -1.07 -7.31
C ASP A 62 -13.58 -0.25 -8.57
N ALA A 63 -12.63 0.57 -9.03
CA ALA A 63 -12.81 1.38 -10.24
C ALA A 63 -13.05 0.55 -11.52
N VAL A 64 -12.62 -0.72 -11.53
CA VAL A 64 -12.76 -1.62 -12.69
C VAL A 64 -14.12 -2.30 -12.68
N GLY A 65 -14.66 -2.62 -11.49
CA GLY A 65 -16.00 -3.16 -11.36
C GLY A 65 -16.19 -4.00 -10.11
N ALA A 66 -17.01 -5.05 -10.24
CA ALA A 66 -17.28 -5.96 -9.14
C ALA A 66 -16.10 -6.92 -8.94
N GLN A 67 -15.59 -6.98 -7.70
CA GLN A 67 -14.52 -7.87 -7.26
C GLN A 67 -15.08 -9.13 -6.56
N GLY A 68 -16.39 -9.20 -6.35
CA GLY A 68 -17.04 -10.28 -5.61
C GLY A 68 -16.79 -10.18 -4.09
N GLY A 69 -16.65 -11.32 -3.42
CA GLY A 69 -16.35 -11.33 -1.99
C GLY A 69 -17.52 -10.92 -1.09
N LYS A 70 -18.76 -11.22 -1.50
CA LYS A 70 -19.96 -11.08 -0.66
C LYS A 70 -19.72 -11.70 0.72
N GLY A 71 -19.97 -10.92 1.78
CA GLY A 71 -19.78 -11.33 3.17
C GLY A 71 -18.34 -11.30 3.70
N ARG A 72 -17.33 -10.96 2.88
CA ARG A 72 -15.96 -10.75 3.37
C ARG A 72 -15.85 -9.44 4.12
N SER A 73 -15.10 -9.44 5.21
CA SER A 73 -14.67 -8.20 5.87
C SER A 73 -13.67 -7.43 5.01
N ILE A 74 -13.45 -6.15 5.33
CA ILE A 74 -12.46 -5.33 4.62
C ILE A 74 -11.06 -5.96 4.67
N THR A 75 -10.66 -6.50 5.82
CA THR A 75 -9.36 -7.17 5.99
C THR A 75 -9.24 -8.39 5.08
N GLN A 76 -10.25 -9.26 5.04
CA GLN A 76 -10.24 -10.45 4.18
C GLN A 76 -10.19 -10.08 2.69
N GLN A 77 -10.88 -9.01 2.29
CA GLN A 77 -10.81 -8.55 0.91
C GLN A 77 -9.45 -7.94 0.58
N ALA A 78 -8.86 -7.18 1.49
CA ALA A 78 -7.51 -6.64 1.34
C ALA A 78 -6.48 -7.75 1.18
N GLU A 79 -6.55 -8.80 2.01
CA GLU A 79 -5.69 -9.98 1.90
C GLU A 79 -5.88 -10.71 0.57
N PHE A 80 -7.13 -10.83 0.09
CA PHE A 80 -7.41 -11.41 -1.23
C PHE A 80 -6.75 -10.62 -2.37
N LEU A 81 -6.76 -9.28 -2.30
CA LEU A 81 -6.19 -8.40 -3.32
C LEU A 81 -4.65 -8.33 -3.26
N CYS A 82 -4.07 -8.51 -2.08
CA CYS A 82 -2.64 -8.38 -1.83
C CYS A 82 -1.86 -9.70 -1.85
N ARG A 83 -2.50 -10.80 -2.24
CA ARG A 83 -1.86 -12.10 -2.48
C ARG A 83 -0.92 -12.08 -3.69
#